data_AF-A0A920VD25-F1
#
_entry.id   AF-A0A920VD25-F1
#
_cell.length_a   1.000
_cell.length_b   1.000
_cell.length_c   1.000
_cell.angle_alpha   90.00
_cell.angle_beta   90.00
_cell.angle_gamma   90.00
#
_symmetry.space_group_name_H-M   'P 1'
#
loop_
_entity.id
_entity.type
_entity.pdbx_description
1 polymer ?
#
loop_
_entity_poly.entity_id
_entity_poly.type
_entity_poly.pdbx_seq_one_letter_code
_entity_poly.pdbx_strand_id
1 'polypeptide(L)'
;MELTIEQPFDLGASLESGQAHRWKKSNDWYAGVVHGEFIQIRQTGQVVEFASGPSPEETAAIMLRDYFRLDDDINAIYSDINRDGRVAPMVRKYPGLRILRTEPWECLVAFICSANNNIAESTNSWSAWLTNSDHPDFKGVHATHFP
;
A
#
# COMPACT_ATOMS: atom_id res chain seq x y z
N MET A 1 -1.57 -10.08 -12.31
CA MET A 1 -1.73 -11.26 -11.42
C MET A 1 -2.82 -11.05 -10.37
N GLU A 2 -3.26 -12.11 -9.69
CA GLU A 2 -4.28 -12.05 -8.64
C GLU A 2 -3.78 -12.70 -7.34
N LEU A 3 -4.17 -12.14 -6.20
CA LEU A 3 -3.97 -12.71 -4.87
C LEU A 3 -5.33 -12.97 -4.23
N THR A 4 -5.61 -14.23 -3.89
CA THR A 4 -6.78 -14.57 -3.07
C THR A 4 -6.42 -14.44 -1.59
N ILE A 5 -7.19 -13.64 -0.85
CA ILE A 5 -6.98 -13.36 0.57
C ILE A 5 -8.09 -14.02 1.38
N GLU A 6 -7.72 -15.05 2.16
CA GLU A 6 -8.68 -15.84 2.95
C GLU A 6 -9.08 -15.16 4.28
N GLN A 7 -8.30 -14.17 4.70
CA GLN A 7 -8.51 -13.43 5.94
C GLN A 7 -9.12 -12.04 5.69
N PRO A 8 -9.74 -11.39 6.69
CA PRO A 8 -10.15 -10.00 6.58
C PRO A 8 -9.00 -9.11 6.09
N PHE A 9 -9.26 -8.42 4.98
CA PHE A 9 -8.36 -7.43 4.39
C PHE A 9 -9.19 -6.36 3.70
N ASP A 10 -8.87 -5.10 3.98
CA ASP A 10 -9.43 -3.94 3.32
C ASP A 10 -8.27 -3.06 2.83
N LEU A 11 -8.04 -3.13 1.52
CA LEU A 11 -7.00 -2.39 0.81
C LEU A 11 -7.20 -0.89 0.97
N GLY A 12 -8.45 -0.40 0.85
CA GLY A 12 -8.75 1.02 0.96
C GLY A 12 -8.51 1.54 2.36
N ALA A 13 -9.05 0.87 3.37
CA ALA A 13 -8.83 1.22 4.76
C ALA A 13 -7.34 1.16 5.14
N SER A 14 -6.59 0.22 4.59
CA SER A 14 -5.15 0.11 4.83
C SER A 14 -4.36 1.24 4.15
N LEU A 15 -4.62 1.54 2.87
CA LEU A 15 -3.88 2.58 2.13
C LEU A 15 -4.28 4.01 2.54
N GLU A 16 -5.56 4.25 2.86
CA GLU A 16 -6.10 5.58 3.17
C GLU A 16 -6.04 5.94 4.67
N SER A 17 -5.54 5.04 5.53
CA SER A 17 -5.39 5.27 6.98
C SER A 17 -4.34 6.34 7.36
N GLY A 18 -3.64 6.90 6.38
CA GLY A 18 -2.56 7.86 6.59
C GLY A 18 -1.19 7.23 6.85
N GLN A 19 -1.10 5.90 6.87
CA GLN A 19 0.19 5.18 6.96
C GLN A 19 0.93 5.07 5.62
N ALA A 20 0.23 5.27 4.51
CA ALA A 20 0.76 5.13 3.15
C ALA A 20 0.51 6.43 2.36
N HIS A 21 1.58 7.16 2.03
CA HIS A 21 1.47 8.44 1.30
C HIS A 21 1.78 8.33 -0.19
N ARG A 22 2.25 7.17 -0.65
CA ARG A 22 2.73 6.95 -2.02
C ARG A 22 1.73 6.29 -2.94
N TRP A 23 0.47 6.21 -2.51
CA TRP A 23 -0.61 5.63 -3.29
C TRP A 23 -1.53 6.73 -3.78
N LYS A 24 -1.79 6.75 -5.08
CA LYS A 24 -2.82 7.59 -5.70
C LYS A 24 -3.97 6.69 -6.14
N LYS A 25 -5.17 7.05 -5.71
CA LYS A 25 -6.41 6.40 -6.16
C LYS A 25 -6.88 7.02 -7.47
N SER A 26 -7.19 6.19 -8.45
CA SER A 26 -7.86 6.56 -9.70
C SER A 26 -8.94 5.52 -9.98
N ASN A 27 -10.21 5.94 -9.94
CA ASN A 27 -11.36 5.03 -9.93
C ASN A 27 -11.23 3.99 -8.80
N ASP A 28 -11.30 2.70 -9.12
CA ASP A 28 -11.13 1.60 -8.17
C ASP A 28 -9.68 1.12 -8.03
N TRP A 29 -8.74 1.72 -8.77
CA TRP A 29 -7.34 1.33 -8.77
C TRP A 29 -6.50 2.25 -7.89
N TYR A 30 -5.56 1.66 -7.17
CA TYR A 30 -4.48 2.36 -6.51
C TYR A 30 -3.21 2.15 -7.31
N ALA A 31 -2.48 3.23 -7.58
CA ALA A 31 -1.17 3.19 -8.21
C ALA A 31 -0.13 3.77 -7.25
N GLY A 32 1.03 3.11 -7.13
CA GLY A 32 2.09 3.54 -6.24
C GLY A 32 3.41 2.83 -6.53
N VAL A 33 4.44 3.19 -5.76
CA VAL A 33 5.75 2.52 -5.82
C VAL A 33 6.05 1.89 -4.46
N VAL A 34 6.36 0.59 -4.48
CA VAL A 34 6.67 -0.21 -3.30
C VAL A 34 8.01 -0.91 -3.55
N HIS A 35 9.01 -0.68 -2.69
CA HIS A 35 10.38 -1.23 -2.85
C HIS A 35 10.97 -1.07 -4.26
N GLY A 36 10.71 0.07 -4.91
CA GLY A 36 11.21 0.35 -6.26
C GLY A 36 10.41 -0.29 -7.40
N GLU A 37 9.36 -1.04 -7.10
CA GLU A 37 8.44 -1.59 -8.10
C GLU A 37 7.23 -0.68 -8.24
N PHE A 38 6.85 -0.39 -9.48
CA PHE A 38 5.57 0.25 -9.76
C PHE A 38 4.46 -0.79 -9.62
N ILE A 39 3.45 -0.47 -8.82
CA ILE A 39 2.32 -1.35 -8.54
C ILE A 39 1.03 -0.63 -8.86
N GLN A 40 0.17 -1.29 -9.64
CA GLN A 40 -1.26 -1.00 -9.71
C GLN A 40 -2.02 -2.12 -9.02
N ILE A 41 -2.91 -1.76 -8.11
CA ILE A 41 -3.62 -2.73 -7.26
C ILE A 41 -5.07 -2.30 -7.03
N ARG A 42 -5.97 -3.28 -7.08
CA ARG A 42 -7.38 -3.12 -6.74
C ARG A 42 -7.84 -4.34 -5.96
N GLN A 43 -8.78 -4.13 -5.05
CA GLN A 43 -9.47 -5.22 -4.36
C GLN A 43 -10.91 -5.36 -4.88
N THR A 44 -11.31 -6.60 -5.17
CA THR A 44 -12.70 -6.98 -5.47
C THR A 44 -13.08 -8.18 -4.59
N GLY A 45 -13.82 -7.90 -3.52
CA GLY A 45 -14.13 -8.92 -2.50
C GLY A 45 -12.86 -9.43 -1.82
N GLN A 46 -12.63 -10.75 -1.89
CA GLN A 46 -11.43 -11.41 -1.34
C GLN A 46 -10.26 -11.49 -2.33
N VAL A 47 -10.45 -11.02 -3.56
CA VAL A 47 -9.40 -11.06 -4.59
C VAL A 47 -8.76 -9.68 -4.70
N VAL A 48 -7.44 -9.67 -4.71
CA VAL A 48 -6.62 -8.48 -4.97
C VAL A 48 -5.97 -8.66 -6.31
N GLU A 49 -6.45 -7.90 -7.29
CA GLU A 49 -5.90 -7.81 -8.64
C GLU A 49 -4.74 -6.82 -8.61
N PHE A 50 -3.60 -7.20 -9.17
CA PHE A 50 -2.45 -6.30 -9.25
C PHE A 50 -1.63 -6.50 -10.53
N ALA A 51 -0.96 -5.45 -10.95
CA ALA A 51 0.04 -5.45 -12.01
C ALA A 51 1.30 -4.76 -11.48
N SER A 52 2.47 -5.28 -11.87
CA SER A 52 3.76 -4.75 -11.41
C SER A 52 4.80 -4.62 -12.51
N GLY A 53 5.78 -3.76 -12.29
CA GLY A 53 7.00 -3.71 -13.09
C GLY A 53 8.11 -2.87 -12.42
N PRO A 54 9.38 -3.09 -12.79
CA PRO A 54 9.87 -3.91 -13.90
C PRO A 54 10.04 -5.41 -13.58
N SER A 55 9.97 -5.82 -12.31
CA SER A 55 10.18 -7.21 -11.92
C SER A 55 8.98 -8.10 -12.28
N PRO A 56 9.18 -9.43 -12.40
CA PRO A 56 8.07 -10.37 -12.62
C PRO A 56 7.00 -10.26 -11.54
N GLU A 57 5.73 -10.39 -11.94
CA GLU A 57 4.58 -10.27 -11.03
C GLU A 57 4.61 -11.28 -9.87
N GLU A 58 5.27 -12.42 -10.02
CA GLU A 58 5.45 -13.41 -8.95
C GLU A 58 6.32 -12.88 -7.79
N THR A 59 7.38 -12.15 -8.10
CA THR A 59 8.21 -11.46 -7.10
C THR A 59 7.40 -10.38 -6.40
N ALA A 60 6.62 -9.61 -7.17
CA ALA A 60 5.74 -8.59 -6.60
C ALA A 60 4.63 -9.20 -5.74
N ALA A 61 4.09 -10.37 -6.08
CA ALA A 61 3.12 -11.08 -5.25
C ALA A 61 3.67 -11.40 -3.85
N ILE A 62 4.93 -11.88 -3.77
CA ILE A 62 5.59 -12.17 -2.50
C ILE A 62 5.81 -10.88 -1.71
N MET A 63 6.32 -9.84 -2.38
CA MET A 63 6.58 -8.53 -1.78
C MET A 63 5.29 -7.85 -1.29
N LEU A 64 4.20 -7.91 -2.04
CA LEU A 64 2.90 -7.35 -1.62
C LEU A 64 2.32 -8.12 -0.43
N ARG A 65 2.51 -9.45 -0.36
CA ARG A 65 2.11 -10.23 0.82
C ARG A 65 2.84 -9.76 2.08
N ASP A 66 4.14 -9.50 1.99
CA ASP A 66 4.91 -8.96 3.10
C ASP A 66 4.50 -7.51 3.45
N TYR A 67 4.41 -6.64 2.43
CA TYR A 67 4.05 -5.24 2.58
C TYR A 67 2.70 -5.02 3.27
N PHE A 68 1.67 -5.77 2.87
CA PHE A 68 0.34 -5.75 3.49
C PHE A 68 0.22 -6.64 4.73
N ARG A 69 1.32 -7.28 5.16
CA ARG A 69 1.37 -8.20 6.31
C ARG A 69 0.33 -9.30 6.23
N LEU A 70 0.14 -9.88 5.05
CA LEU A 70 -0.87 -10.92 4.81
C LEU A 70 -0.53 -12.26 5.50
N ASP A 71 0.70 -12.39 5.98
CA ASP A 71 1.21 -13.47 6.83
C ASP A 71 0.69 -13.42 8.28
N ASP A 72 0.27 -12.25 8.76
CA ASP A 72 -0.28 -12.13 10.12
C ASP A 72 -1.68 -12.77 10.22
N ASP A 73 -1.92 -13.50 11.31
CA ASP A 73 -3.24 -13.96 11.72
C ASP A 73 -4.04 -12.80 12.31
N ILE A 74 -4.81 -12.14 11.46
CA ILE A 74 -5.60 -10.97 11.86
C ILE A 74 -6.72 -11.33 12.84
N ASN A 75 -7.21 -12.58 12.80
CA ASN A 75 -8.26 -13.03 13.71
C ASN A 75 -7.73 -13.25 15.13
N ALA A 76 -6.50 -13.76 15.26
CA ALA A 76 -5.80 -13.83 16.53
C ALA A 76 -5.55 -12.42 17.10
N ILE A 77 -5.09 -11.48 16.27
CA ILE A 77 -4.90 -10.08 16.66
C ILE A 77 -6.21 -9.45 17.14
N TYR A 78 -7.29 -9.63 16.39
CA TYR A 78 -8.62 -9.15 16.77
C TYR A 78 -9.08 -9.74 18.11
N SER A 79 -8.83 -11.03 18.35
CA SER A 79 -9.21 -11.70 19.59
C SER A 79 -8.52 -11.13 20.82
N ASP A 80 -7.29 -10.64 20.68
CA ASP A 80 -6.55 -10.01 21.77
C ASP A 80 -6.93 -8.54 21.96
N ILE A 81 -6.99 -7.73 20.89
CA ILE A 81 -7.28 -6.29 21.01
C ILE A 81 -8.74 -5.99 21.32
N ASN A 82 -9.68 -6.87 20.95
CA ASN A 82 -11.09 -6.70 21.28
C ASN A 82 -11.39 -6.85 22.79
N ARG A 83 -10.42 -7.32 23.58
CA ARG A 83 -10.53 -7.34 25.05
C ARG A 83 -10.58 -5.93 25.64
N ASP A 84 -10.02 -4.95 24.94
CA ASP A 84 -10.12 -3.53 25.32
C ASP A 84 -11.43 -2.93 24.77
N GLY A 85 -12.30 -2.51 25.69
CA GLY A 85 -13.60 -1.91 25.37
C GLY A 85 -13.54 -0.60 24.57
N ARG A 86 -12.39 0.09 24.53
CA ARG A 86 -12.18 1.30 23.73
C ARG A 86 -11.74 0.96 22.29
N VAL A 87 -10.99 -0.14 22.13
CA VAL A 87 -10.45 -0.56 20.83
C VAL A 87 -11.47 -1.39 20.06
N ALA A 88 -12.25 -2.24 20.75
CA ALA A 88 -13.22 -3.12 20.11
C ALA A 88 -14.24 -2.42 19.17
N PRO A 89 -14.78 -1.21 19.49
CA PRO A 89 -15.63 -0.47 18.56
C PRO A 89 -14.90 -0.04 17.28
N MET A 90 -13.60 0.26 17.37
CA MET A 90 -12.79 0.69 16.22
C MET A 90 -12.50 -0.48 15.27
N VAL A 91 -12.21 -1.66 15.83
CA VAL A 91 -12.02 -2.90 15.05
C VAL A 91 -13.28 -3.24 14.25
N ARG A 92 -14.47 -3.07 14.86
CA ARG A 92 -15.75 -3.27 14.15
C ARG A 92 -16.03 -2.22 13.09
N LYS A 93 -15.51 -0.99 13.27
CA LYS A 93 -15.70 0.12 12.31
C LYS A 93 -14.80 -0.01 11.08
N TYR A 94 -13.60 -0.58 11.25
CA TYR A 94 -12.60 -0.74 10.19
C TYR A 94 -12.10 -2.20 10.10
N PRO A 95 -12.98 -3.17 9.77
CA PRO A 95 -12.58 -4.56 9.62
C PRO A 95 -11.63 -4.72 8.43
N GLY A 96 -10.61 -5.55 8.56
CA GLY A 96 -9.62 -5.79 7.51
C GLY A 96 -8.54 -4.71 7.36
N LEU A 97 -8.60 -3.61 8.13
CA LEU A 97 -7.50 -2.64 8.19
C LEU A 97 -6.24 -3.33 8.72
N ARG A 98 -5.18 -3.33 7.91
CA ARG A 98 -3.86 -3.85 8.29
C ARG A 98 -2.86 -2.70 8.39
N ILE A 99 -1.90 -2.84 9.29
CA ILE A 99 -0.74 -1.95 9.35
C ILE A 99 0.25 -2.37 8.25
N LEU A 100 0.77 -1.44 7.47
CA LEU A 100 1.72 -1.78 6.41
C LEU A 100 3.14 -1.93 6.97
N ARG A 101 3.93 -2.86 6.40
CA ARG A 101 5.39 -2.91 6.58
C ARG A 101 6.02 -1.88 5.63
N THR A 102 5.94 -0.60 6.00
CA THR A 102 6.65 0.45 5.28
C THR A 102 8.14 0.41 5.60
N GLU A 103 8.97 0.73 4.60
CA GLU A 103 10.43 0.75 4.75
C GLU A 103 10.82 1.73 5.89
N PRO A 104 11.45 1.25 6.99
CA PRO A 104 11.75 2.09 8.15
C PRO A 104 12.64 3.28 7.81
N TRP A 105 13.55 3.13 6.84
CA TRP A 105 14.41 4.23 6.38
C TRP A 105 13.59 5.33 5.72
N GLU A 106 12.69 4.96 4.82
CA GLU A 106 11.84 5.90 4.12
C GLU A 106 10.81 6.57 5.04
N CYS A 107 10.29 5.82 6.01
CA CYS A 107 9.42 6.35 7.05
C CYS A 107 10.16 7.37 7.93
N LEU A 108 11.41 7.07 8.32
CA LEU A 108 12.26 7.98 9.08
C LEU A 108 12.56 9.27 8.30
N VAL A 109 12.94 9.17 7.03
CA VAL A 109 13.20 10.34 6.17
C VAL A 109 11.93 11.16 5.96
N ALA A 110 10.79 10.52 5.66
CA ALA A 110 9.51 11.22 5.51
C ALA A 110 9.10 11.95 6.80
N PHE A 111 9.29 11.31 7.96
CA PHE A 111 9.01 11.93 9.25
C PHE A 111 9.93 13.13 9.52
N ILE A 112 11.24 12.99 9.30
CA ILE A 112 12.22 14.09 9.43
C ILE A 112 11.88 15.24 8.47
N CYS A 113 11.54 14.94 7.21
CA CYS A 113 11.15 15.95 6.21
C CYS A 113 9.81 16.62 6.56
N SER A 114 8.86 15.89 7.15
CA SER A 114 7.57 16.44 7.60
C SER A 114 7.74 17.45 8.74
N ALA A 115 8.71 17.22 9.63
CA ALA A 115 9.06 18.17 10.69
C ALA A 115 9.76 19.43 10.17
N ASN A 116 10.32 19.40 8.95
CA ASN A 116 11.07 20.50 8.34
C ASN A 116 10.36 21.18 7.16
N ASN A 117 9.04 21.00 7.03
CA ASN A 117 8.11 21.70 6.12
C ASN A 117 8.48 21.75 4.62
N ASN A 118 9.34 20.84 4.13
CA ASN A 118 9.75 20.80 2.72
C ASN A 118 9.08 19.64 1.95
N ILE A 119 7.77 19.50 2.08
CA ILE A 119 6.96 18.42 1.46
C ILE A 119 6.71 18.66 -0.05
N ALA A 120 7.28 19.72 -0.63
CA ALA A 120 6.92 20.17 -1.98
C ALA A 120 7.67 19.45 -3.12
N GLU A 121 8.86 18.89 -2.92
CA GLU A 121 9.68 18.42 -4.05
C GLU A 121 9.46 16.96 -4.44
N SER A 122 9.25 16.05 -3.49
CA SER A 122 9.05 14.63 -3.83
C SER A 122 7.73 14.40 -4.59
N THR A 123 6.64 15.08 -4.19
CA THR A 123 5.30 14.96 -4.79
C THR A 123 5.22 15.44 -6.25
N ASN A 124 6.04 16.44 -6.62
CA ASN A 124 6.01 17.05 -7.96
C ASN A 124 6.60 16.18 -9.06
N SER A 125 7.51 15.26 -8.72
CA SER A 125 8.02 14.29 -9.71
C SER A 125 6.96 13.23 -10.04
N TRP A 126 6.22 12.72 -9.04
CA TRP A 126 5.23 11.64 -9.20
C TRP A 126 3.93 12.07 -9.92
N SER A 127 3.49 13.32 -9.76
CA SER A 127 2.27 13.84 -10.38
C SER A 127 2.38 13.92 -11.91
N ALA A 128 3.57 14.19 -12.45
CA ALA A 128 3.82 14.21 -13.89
C ALA A 128 3.70 12.82 -14.54
N TRP A 129 4.08 11.75 -13.83
CA TRP A 129 4.03 10.38 -14.35
C TRP A 129 2.61 9.79 -14.38
N LEU A 130 1.81 10.06 -13.34
CA LEU A 130 0.44 9.54 -13.22
C LEU A 130 -0.56 10.19 -14.18
N THR A 131 -0.19 11.28 -14.84
CA THR A 131 -1.04 11.95 -15.85
C THR A 131 -0.97 11.23 -17.22
N ASN A 132 0.00 10.33 -17.40
CA ASN A 132 0.26 9.68 -18.69
C ASN A 132 -0.06 8.17 -18.72
N SER A 133 -0.64 7.64 -17.64
CA SER A 133 -0.74 6.20 -17.37
C SER A 133 -2.18 5.73 -17.17
N ASP A 134 -3.09 6.11 -18.08
CA ASP A 134 -4.43 5.52 -18.22
C ASP A 134 -4.42 4.12 -18.91
N HIS A 135 -3.28 3.38 -18.81
CA HIS A 135 -3.05 1.95 -19.18
C HIS A 135 -3.07 1.61 -20.71
N PRO A 136 -2.47 0.52 -21.26
CA PRO A 136 -1.42 -0.42 -20.83
C PRO A 136 -0.11 -0.27 -21.65
N ASP A 137 1.03 -0.03 -21.01
CA ASP A 137 2.32 -0.64 -21.38
C ASP A 137 3.41 -0.05 -20.50
N PHE A 138 3.97 -0.88 -19.62
CA PHE A 138 5.04 -0.53 -18.68
C PHE A 138 6.42 -0.35 -19.34
N LYS A 139 6.47 0.01 -20.62
CA LYS A 139 7.74 0.18 -21.32
C LYS A 139 8.35 1.54 -20.97
N GLY A 140 9.24 1.53 -19.97
CA GLY A 140 10.22 2.62 -19.76
C GLY A 140 10.08 3.42 -18.46
N VAL A 141 9.31 2.95 -17.47
CA VAL A 141 9.22 3.64 -16.18
C VAL A 141 10.38 3.21 -15.28
N HIS A 142 11.35 4.10 -15.08
CA HIS A 142 12.39 3.94 -14.07
C HIS A 142 11.88 4.52 -12.74
N ALA A 143 11.58 3.66 -11.77
CA ALA A 143 11.28 4.09 -10.40
C ALA A 143 12.57 4.58 -9.75
N THR A 144 12.65 5.88 -9.47
CA THR A 144 13.74 6.44 -8.67
C THR A 144 13.51 6.11 -7.21
N HIS A 145 14.49 5.44 -6.59
CA HIS A 145 14.55 5.27 -5.15
C HIS A 145 14.80 6.60 -4.44
N PHE A 146 14.43 6.67 -3.16
CA PHE A 146 14.97 7.72 -2.29
C PHE A 146 16.51 7.61 -2.28
N PRO A 147 17.22 8.75 -2.32
CA PRO A 147 18.68 8.76 -2.26
C PRO A 147 19.23 8.18 -0.94
#